data_AF-A0A1F7D0B8-F1
#
_entry.id   AF-A0A1F7D0B8-F1
#
_cell.length_a   1.000
_cell.length_b   1.000
_cell.length_c   1.000
_cell.angle_alpha   90.00
_cell.angle_beta   90.00
_cell.angle_gamma   90.00
#
_symmetry.space_group_name_H-M   'P 1'
#
loop_
_entity.id
_entity.type
_entity.pdbx_description
1 polymer ?
#
loop_
_entity_poly.entity_id
_entity_poly.type
_entity_poly.pdbx_seq_one_letter_code
_entity_poly.pdbx_strand_id
1 'polypeptide(L)'
;MAATKEMGYDDEDIRVLGEVGNYRFSSISSLLTNNNIAVPTHPETRFDEQRFLTLLRGSISLTRDEKWRIIQAIPKLSQFQIDELQKILDEEKRKFSELSPKHLLQLMKLEQKHSEDWKDLQSISVQQNAQASEQQQAEEIRKQLGL
;
A
#
# COMPACT_ATOMS: atom_id res chain seq x y z
N MET A 1 -14.22 0.23 -27.12
CA MET A 1 -14.71 1.48 -27.74
C MET A 1 -13.78 2.60 -27.31
N ALA A 2 -13.32 3.44 -28.24
CA ALA A 2 -12.50 4.62 -27.89
C ALA A 2 -13.39 5.73 -27.31
N ALA A 3 -12.87 6.52 -26.38
CA ALA A 3 -13.59 7.68 -25.83
C ALA A 3 -13.77 8.75 -26.92
N THR A 4 -14.99 9.28 -27.07
CA THR A 4 -15.34 10.29 -28.08
C THR A 4 -15.99 11.51 -27.46
N LYS A 5 -15.96 12.65 -28.17
CA LYS A 5 -16.65 13.89 -27.76
C LYS A 5 -18.16 13.71 -27.60
N GLU A 6 -18.76 12.81 -28.39
CA GLU A 6 -20.18 12.48 -28.31
C GLU A 6 -20.57 11.81 -26.98
N MET A 7 -19.59 11.23 -26.26
CA MET A 7 -19.76 10.67 -24.93
C MET A 7 -19.55 11.69 -23.80
N GLY A 8 -19.31 12.97 -24.14
CA GLY A 8 -19.11 14.05 -23.17
C GLY A 8 -17.66 14.29 -22.73
N TYR A 9 -16.68 13.64 -23.36
CA TYR A 9 -15.25 13.87 -23.11
C TYR A 9 -14.75 15.10 -23.86
N ASP A 10 -13.93 15.91 -23.19
CA ASP A 10 -13.22 17.01 -23.84
C ASP A 10 -11.92 16.54 -24.54
N ASP A 11 -11.26 17.44 -25.26
CA ASP A 11 -10.01 17.13 -25.98
C ASP A 11 -8.88 16.69 -25.03
N GLU A 12 -8.85 17.23 -23.80
CA GLU A 12 -7.86 16.87 -22.80
C GLU A 12 -8.11 15.46 -22.27
N ASP A 13 -9.36 15.11 -21.98
CA ASP A 13 -9.77 13.78 -21.55
C ASP A 13 -9.40 12.71 -22.59
N ILE A 14 -9.69 12.95 -23.88
CA ILE A 14 -9.38 12.01 -24.97
C ILE A 14 -7.86 11.84 -25.08
N ARG A 15 -7.09 12.94 -25.01
CA ARG A 15 -5.63 12.90 -25.04
C ARG A 15 -5.07 12.07 -23.88
N VAL A 16 -5.52 12.35 -22.65
CA VAL A 16 -5.04 11.64 -21.45
C VAL A 16 -5.44 10.16 -21.51
N LEU A 17 -6.66 9.82 -21.92
CA LEU A 17 -7.08 8.43 -22.10
C LEU A 17 -6.26 7.69 -23.16
N GLY A 18 -5.84 8.38 -24.22
CA GLY A 18 -4.90 7.84 -25.20
C GLY A 18 -3.52 7.54 -24.61
N GLU A 19 -3.04 8.40 -23.69
CA GLU A 19 -1.73 8.25 -23.06
C GLU A 19 -1.70 7.17 -21.97
N VAL A 20 -2.71 7.14 -21.09
CA VAL A 20 -2.78 6.20 -19.95
C VAL A 20 -3.39 4.85 -20.33
N GLY A 21 -4.04 4.76 -21.49
CA GLY A 21 -4.69 3.55 -22.00
C GLY A 21 -5.73 2.98 -21.03
N ASN A 22 -5.55 1.71 -20.65
CA ASN A 22 -6.47 0.98 -19.77
C ASN A 22 -6.23 1.26 -18.28
N TYR A 23 -5.31 2.16 -17.92
CA TYR A 23 -5.07 2.50 -16.52
C TYR A 23 -6.34 2.97 -15.83
N ARG A 24 -6.63 2.37 -14.68
CA ARG A 24 -7.62 2.85 -13.71
C ARG A 24 -6.96 2.89 -12.35
N PHE A 25 -7.33 3.85 -11.51
CA PHE A 25 -6.81 3.95 -10.16
C PHE A 25 -6.90 2.59 -9.44
N SER A 26 -5.85 2.21 -8.72
CA SER A 26 -5.65 0.90 -8.07
C SER A 26 -5.15 -0.23 -8.99
N SER A 27 -5.11 -0.06 -10.33
CA SER A 27 -4.70 -1.14 -11.23
C SER A 27 -3.24 -1.54 -11.05
N ILE A 28 -2.34 -0.60 -10.72
CA ILE A 28 -0.92 -0.87 -10.57
C ILE A 28 -0.65 -1.53 -9.21
N SER A 29 -1.16 -0.91 -8.15
CA SER A 29 -1.04 -1.39 -6.78
C SER A 29 -1.74 -2.74 -6.59
N SER A 30 -2.77 -3.09 -7.37
CA SER A 30 -3.44 -4.40 -7.32
C SER A 30 -2.54 -5.57 -7.72
N LEU A 31 -1.51 -5.33 -8.54
CA LEU A 31 -0.55 -6.34 -8.99
C LEU A 31 0.52 -6.68 -7.94
N LEU A 32 0.58 -5.89 -6.86
CA LEU A 32 1.51 -6.11 -5.77
C LEU A 32 0.95 -7.11 -4.76
N THR A 33 1.86 -7.77 -4.04
CA THR A 33 1.53 -8.59 -2.89
C THR A 33 1.81 -7.82 -1.60
N ASN A 34 1.37 -8.34 -0.46
CA ASN A 34 1.78 -7.85 0.87
C ASN A 34 2.81 -8.78 1.50
N ASN A 35 3.42 -9.65 0.70
CA ASN A 35 4.39 -10.62 1.17
C ASN A 35 5.55 -9.89 1.86
N ASN A 36 6.03 -10.47 2.95
CA ASN A 36 7.12 -9.92 3.77
C ASN A 36 6.80 -8.66 4.57
N ILE A 37 5.53 -8.23 4.67
CA ILE A 37 5.12 -7.23 5.67
C ILE A 37 4.38 -7.96 6.77
N ALA A 38 5.00 -8.04 7.94
CA ALA A 38 4.38 -8.62 9.13
C ALA A 38 3.53 -7.58 9.85
N VAL A 39 2.29 -7.93 10.15
CA VAL A 39 1.45 -7.16 11.08
C VAL A 39 1.84 -7.57 12.51
N PRO A 40 2.18 -6.63 13.40
CA PRO A 40 2.48 -6.95 14.79
C PRO A 40 1.28 -7.57 15.50
N THR A 41 1.52 -8.47 16.46
CA THR A 41 0.46 -9.11 17.26
C THR A 41 -0.44 -8.09 17.95
N HIS A 42 -1.76 -8.26 17.81
CA HIS A 42 -2.78 -7.32 18.28
C HIS A 42 -3.93 -8.09 18.95
N PRO A 43 -3.80 -8.45 20.25
CA PRO A 43 -4.79 -9.31 20.92
C PRO A 43 -6.15 -8.63 21.12
N GLU A 44 -6.18 -7.29 21.15
CA GLU A 44 -7.37 -6.49 21.44
C GLU A 44 -8.21 -6.15 20.20
N THR A 45 -7.77 -6.54 18.99
CA THR A 45 -8.46 -6.23 17.74
C THR A 45 -8.56 -7.46 16.84
N ARG A 46 -9.57 -7.48 15.98
CA ARG A 46 -9.83 -8.53 15.00
C ARG A 46 -10.22 -7.89 13.67
N PHE A 47 -9.37 -8.03 12.67
CA PHE A 47 -9.61 -7.54 11.33
C PHE A 47 -8.87 -8.41 10.31
N ASP A 48 -9.22 -8.27 9.03
CA ASP A 48 -8.49 -8.91 7.95
C ASP A 48 -7.20 -8.12 7.67
N GLU A 49 -6.09 -8.62 8.20
CA GLU A 49 -4.76 -8.02 8.03
C GLU A 49 -4.38 -7.85 6.56
N GLN A 50 -4.69 -8.82 5.70
CA GLN A 50 -4.32 -8.77 4.29
C GLN A 50 -5.15 -7.73 3.54
N ARG A 51 -6.44 -7.62 3.87
CA ARG A 51 -7.28 -6.54 3.35
C ARG A 51 -6.78 -5.18 3.84
N PHE A 52 -6.45 -5.04 5.12
CA PHE A 52 -5.93 -3.81 5.69
C PHE A 52 -4.63 -3.37 5.00
N LEU A 53 -3.66 -4.28 4.85
CA LEU A 53 -2.41 -4.01 4.15
C LEU A 53 -2.65 -3.67 2.67
N THR A 54 -3.63 -4.30 2.03
CA THR A 54 -4.00 -3.99 0.63
C THR A 54 -4.54 -2.57 0.49
N LEU A 55 -5.38 -2.12 1.43
CA LEU A 55 -5.87 -0.74 1.48
C LEU A 55 -4.70 0.23 1.73
N LEU A 56 -3.85 -0.06 2.71
CA LEU A 56 -2.71 0.78 3.07
C LEU A 56 -1.70 0.91 1.93
N ARG A 57 -1.42 -0.19 1.23
CA ARG A 57 -0.59 -0.22 0.02
C ARG A 57 -1.13 0.69 -1.07
N GLY A 58 -2.43 0.58 -1.35
CA GLY A 58 -3.13 1.32 -2.40
C GLY A 58 -3.30 2.82 -2.11
N SER A 59 -3.09 3.24 -0.87
CA SER A 59 -3.13 4.65 -0.49
C SER A 59 -1.99 5.45 -1.14
N ILE A 60 -2.35 6.56 -1.78
CA ILE A 60 -1.40 7.53 -2.35
C ILE A 60 -1.34 8.83 -1.51
N SER A 61 -2.17 8.95 -0.48
CA SER A 61 -2.11 10.05 0.48
C SER A 61 -1.11 9.79 1.61
N LEU A 62 -0.64 8.55 1.76
CA LEU A 62 0.31 8.16 2.80
C LEU A 62 1.71 7.90 2.20
N THR A 63 2.71 8.52 2.81
CA THR A 63 4.12 8.23 2.54
C THR A 63 4.52 6.84 3.04
N ARG A 64 5.65 6.32 2.55
CA ARG A 64 6.23 5.06 3.03
C ARG A 64 6.36 5.01 4.56
N ASP A 65 6.90 6.07 5.16
CA ASP A 65 7.12 6.15 6.60
C ASP A 65 5.80 6.20 7.39
N GLU A 66 4.77 6.86 6.88
CA GLU A 66 3.44 6.85 7.50
C GLU A 66 2.80 5.46 7.44
N LYS A 67 2.87 4.78 6.30
CA LYS A 67 2.40 3.39 6.17
C LYS A 67 3.10 2.49 7.19
N TRP A 68 4.42 2.63 7.32
CA TRP A 68 5.18 1.87 8.32
C TRP A 68 4.75 2.20 9.76
N ARG A 69 4.63 3.48 10.11
CA ARG A 69 4.17 3.92 11.44
C ARG A 69 2.79 3.39 11.78
N ILE A 70 1.87 3.37 10.81
CA ILE A 70 0.53 2.80 10.97
C ILE A 70 0.63 1.31 11.32
N ILE A 71 1.42 0.53 10.55
CA ILE A 71 1.62 -0.91 10.81
C ILE A 71 2.16 -1.13 12.23
N GLN A 72 3.18 -0.38 12.62
CA GLN A 72 3.79 -0.49 13.96
C GLN A 72 2.86 -0.03 15.09
N ALA A 73 1.88 0.82 14.80
CA ALA A 73 0.91 1.31 15.78
C ALA A 73 -0.25 0.35 16.01
N ILE A 74 -0.49 -0.65 15.15
CA ILE A 74 -1.65 -1.57 15.21
C ILE A 74 -1.91 -2.13 16.62
N PRO A 75 -0.92 -2.62 17.39
CA PRO A 75 -1.17 -3.16 18.74
C PRO A 75 -1.70 -2.14 19.75
N LYS A 76 -1.54 -0.84 19.46
CA LYS A 76 -1.97 0.28 20.30
C LYS A 76 -3.30 0.89 19.86
N LEU A 77 -3.84 0.44 18.72
CA LEU A 77 -5.11 0.92 18.19
C LEU A 77 -6.26 0.10 18.76
N SER A 78 -7.37 0.77 19.08
CA SER A 78 -8.62 0.10 19.38
C SER A 78 -9.29 -0.42 18.11
N GLN A 79 -10.24 -1.36 18.25
CA GLN A 79 -11.01 -1.89 17.11
C GLN A 79 -11.65 -0.76 16.29
N PHE A 80 -12.27 0.20 16.99
CA PHE A 80 -12.89 1.37 16.36
C PHE A 80 -11.89 2.18 15.52
N GLN A 81 -10.66 2.37 16.01
CA GLN A 81 -9.64 3.11 15.25
C GLN A 81 -9.19 2.35 13.99
N ILE A 82 -9.10 1.02 14.06
CA ILE A 82 -8.78 0.19 12.89
C ILE A 82 -9.91 0.23 11.87
N ASP A 83 -11.16 0.15 12.32
CA ASP A 83 -12.34 0.21 11.45
C ASP A 83 -12.47 1.57 10.75
N GLU A 84 -12.28 2.66 11.49
CA GLU A 84 -12.29 4.01 10.91
C GLU A 84 -11.13 4.22 9.93
N LEU A 85 -9.94 3.70 10.23
CA LEU A 85 -8.82 3.79 9.31
C LEU A 85 -9.09 3.02 8.01
N GLN A 86 -9.65 1.80 8.09
CA GLN A 86 -10.06 1.05 6.89
C GLN A 86 -11.09 1.84 6.08
N LYS A 87 -12.08 2.43 6.74
CA LYS A 87 -13.12 3.24 6.09
C LYS A 87 -12.52 4.44 5.38
N ILE A 88 -11.61 5.18 6.01
CA ILE A 88 -10.91 6.33 5.40
C ILE A 88 -10.14 5.89 4.15
N LEU A 89 -9.44 4.76 4.18
CA LEU A 89 -8.68 4.24 3.04
C LEU A 89 -9.59 3.74 1.91
N ASP A 90 -10.73 3.12 2.23
CA ASP A 90 -11.73 2.69 1.24
C ASP A 90 -12.38 3.92 0.56
N GLU A 91 -12.72 4.95 1.34
CA GLU A 91 -13.22 6.22 0.83
C GLU A 91 -12.20 6.95 -0.04
N GLU A 92 -10.93 6.97 0.37
CA GLU A 92 -9.82 7.49 -0.43
C GLU A 92 -9.79 6.82 -1.80
N LYS A 93 -9.76 5.49 -1.82
CA LYS A 93 -9.72 4.71 -3.06
C LYS A 93 -10.90 5.03 -3.97
N ARG A 94 -12.10 5.11 -3.40
CA ARG A 94 -13.31 5.47 -4.14
C ARG A 94 -13.20 6.87 -4.76
N LYS A 95 -12.82 7.88 -3.98
CA LYS A 95 -12.69 9.27 -4.45
C LYS A 95 -11.70 9.39 -5.60
N PHE A 96 -10.55 8.72 -5.53
CA PHE A 96 -9.58 8.72 -6.63
C PHE A 96 -10.07 7.97 -7.87
N SER A 97 -10.87 6.91 -7.70
CA SER A 97 -11.46 6.17 -8.83
C SER A 97 -12.55 6.96 -9.58
N GLU A 98 -13.18 7.93 -8.90
CA GLU A 98 -14.22 8.80 -9.46
C GLU A 98 -13.65 10.07 -10.13
N LEU A 99 -12.33 10.27 -10.12
CA LEU A 99 -11.71 11.43 -10.77
C LEU A 99 -11.85 11.42 -12.29
N SER A 100 -12.05 12.61 -12.86
CA SER A 100 -12.16 12.81 -14.31
C SER A 100 -10.89 12.36 -15.05
N PRO A 101 -11.02 11.92 -16.32
CA PRO A 101 -9.92 11.35 -17.08
C PRO A 101 -8.66 12.22 -17.15
N LYS A 102 -8.78 13.55 -17.26
CA LYS A 102 -7.64 14.48 -17.21
C LYS A 102 -6.69 14.30 -16.02
N HIS A 103 -7.14 13.78 -14.88
CA HIS A 103 -6.28 13.52 -13.72
C HIS A 103 -5.56 12.16 -13.77
N LEU A 104 -5.98 11.24 -14.65
CA LEU A 104 -5.48 9.87 -14.66
C LEU A 104 -3.98 9.79 -14.93
N LEU A 105 -3.41 10.68 -15.74
CA LEU A 105 -1.97 10.69 -16.00
C LEU A 105 -1.16 11.00 -14.74
N GLN A 106 -1.61 11.99 -13.95
CA GLN A 106 -0.96 12.32 -12.69
C GLN A 106 -1.17 11.21 -11.65
N LEU A 107 -2.39 10.66 -11.55
CA LEU A 107 -2.70 9.55 -10.65
C LEU A 107 -1.86 8.31 -10.97
N MET A 108 -1.68 7.98 -12.25
CA MET A 108 -0.84 6.86 -12.68
C MET A 108 0.60 7.03 -12.18
N LYS A 109 1.19 8.22 -12.35
CA LYS A 109 2.54 8.51 -11.88
C LYS A 109 2.65 8.44 -10.35
N LEU A 110 1.65 8.95 -9.63
CA LEU A 110 1.59 8.85 -8.17
C LEU A 110 1.49 7.39 -7.74
N GLU A 111 0.56 6.62 -8.31
CA GLU A 111 0.39 5.21 -7.96
C GLU A 111 1.65 4.38 -8.26
N GLN A 112 2.36 4.67 -9.35
CA GLN A 112 3.67 4.07 -9.65
C GLN A 112 4.66 4.34 -8.53
N LYS A 113 4.84 5.61 -8.14
CA LYS A 113 5.75 6.00 -7.06
C LYS A 113 5.40 5.29 -5.74
N HIS A 114 4.14 5.33 -5.32
CA HIS A 114 3.72 4.69 -4.08
C HIS A 114 3.80 3.15 -4.14
N SER A 115 3.71 2.57 -5.34
CA SER A 115 3.94 1.14 -5.58
C SER A 115 5.42 0.76 -5.44
N GLU A 116 6.34 1.63 -5.89
CA GLU A 116 7.78 1.47 -5.68
C GLU A 116 8.14 1.61 -4.19
N ASP A 117 7.63 2.64 -3.52
CA ASP A 117 7.80 2.84 -2.08
C ASP A 117 7.36 1.62 -1.26
N TRP A 118 6.30 0.94 -1.69
CA TRP A 118 5.81 -0.29 -1.05
C TRP A 118 6.76 -1.47 -1.24
N LYS A 119 7.34 -1.63 -2.44
CA LYS A 119 8.35 -2.68 -2.71
C LYS A 119 9.61 -2.45 -1.89
N ASP A 120 10.02 -1.18 -1.72
CA ASP A 120 11.15 -0.81 -0.88
C ASP A 120 10.88 -1.16 0.58
N LEU A 121 9.67 -0.88 1.08
CA LEU A 121 9.25 -1.23 2.43
C LEU A 121 9.31 -2.76 2.65
N GLN A 122 8.82 -3.56 1.69
CA GLN A 122 8.95 -5.02 1.75
C GLN A 122 10.41 -5.46 1.82
N SER A 123 11.27 -4.87 1.00
CA SER A 123 12.70 -5.21 0.94
C SER A 123 13.41 -4.91 2.25
N ILE A 124 13.12 -3.78 2.88
CA ILE A 124 13.65 -3.42 4.20
C ILE A 124 13.16 -4.40 5.27
N SER A 125 11.88 -4.78 5.24
CA SER A 125 11.34 -5.74 6.22
C SER A 125 12.03 -7.11 6.11
N VAL A 126 12.30 -7.59 4.89
CA VAL A 126 13.09 -8.83 4.68
C VAL A 126 14.50 -8.69 5.25
N GLN A 127 15.19 -7.58 4.98
CA GLN A 127 16.56 -7.35 5.46
C GLN A 127 16.63 -7.30 6.99
N GLN A 128 15.69 -6.60 7.64
CA GLN A 128 15.63 -6.54 9.11
C GLN A 128 15.36 -7.91 9.73
N ASN A 129 14.45 -8.70 9.14
CA ASN A 129 14.17 -10.06 9.61
C ASN A 129 15.36 -11.00 9.42
N ALA A 130 16.10 -10.88 8.31
CA ALA A 130 17.33 -11.66 8.07
C ALA A 130 18.41 -11.31 9.11
N GLN A 131 18.67 -10.02 9.34
CA GLN A 131 19.65 -9.58 10.34
C GLN A 131 19.28 -10.01 11.76
N ALA A 132 18.00 -9.93 12.14
CA ALA A 132 17.54 -10.40 13.45
C ALA A 132 17.72 -11.92 13.60
N SER A 133 17.47 -12.70 12.56
CA SER A 133 17.64 -14.16 12.57
C SER A 133 19.11 -14.56 12.67
N GLU A 134 20.00 -13.89 11.92
CA GLU A 134 21.45 -14.12 11.99
C GLU A 134 22.02 -13.78 13.38
N GLN A 135 21.55 -12.68 14.00
CA GLN A 135 21.95 -12.32 15.36
C GLN A 135 21.49 -13.36 16.39
N GLN A 136 20.24 -13.81 16.30
CA GLN A 136 19.71 -14.85 17.19
C GLN A 136 20.49 -16.17 17.07
N GLN A 137 20.80 -16.59 15.84
CA GLN A 137 21.62 -17.79 15.60
C GLN A 137 23.04 -17.62 16.16
N ALA A 138 23.66 -16.45 15.97
CA ALA A 138 24.98 -16.17 16.52
C ALA A 138 24.99 -16.17 18.05
N GLU A 139 23.95 -15.62 18.70
CA GLU A 139 23.80 -15.67 20.17
C GLU A 139 23.56 -17.08 20.69
N GLU A 140 22.78 -17.90 19.98
CA GLU A 140 22.55 -19.29 20.35
C GLU A 140 23.84 -20.13 20.23
N ILE A 141 24.60 -19.93 19.16
CA ILE A 141 25.92 -20.56 18.98
C ILE A 141 26.88 -20.13 20.09
N ARG A 142 26.92 -18.83 20.46
CA ARG A 142 27.74 -18.35 21.59
C ARG A 142 27.37 -19.04 22.91
N LYS A 143 26.08 -19.14 23.21
CA LYS A 143 25.58 -19.85 24.40
C LYS A 143 25.94 -21.34 24.39
N GLN A 144 25.87 -22.01 23.24
CA GLN A 144 26.27 -23.42 23.10
C GLN A 144 27.78 -23.63 23.24
N LEU A 145 28.59 -22.65 22.82
CA LEU A 145 30.05 -22.68 22.95
C LEU A 145 30.56 -22.19 24.33
N GLY A 146 29.66 -21.75 25.22
CA GLY A 146 30.01 -21.32 26.58
C GLY A 146 30.76 -19.99 26.65
N LEU A 147 30.59 -19.11 25.67
CA LEU A 147 31.17 -17.76 25.59
C LEU A 147 30.17 -16.68 26.04
#